data_AF-A0A959T6L7-F1
#
_entry.id   AF-A0A959T6L7-F1
#
_cell.length_a   1.000
_cell.length_b   1.000
_cell.length_c   1.000
_cell.angle_alpha   90.00
_cell.angle_beta   90.00
_cell.angle_gamma   90.00
#
_symmetry.space_group_name_H-M   'P 1'
#
loop_
_entity.id
_entity.type
_entity.pdbx_description
1 polymer ?
#
loop_
_entity_poly.entity_id
_entity_poly.type
_entity_poly.pdbx_seq_one_letter_code
_entity_poly.pdbx_strand_id
1 'polypeptide(L)'
;MKRSILVVLVLLASVTGLRAQVGGAWSFNYAMAQPLGSTADFTENMSFLGFVVEGRKFIPGEPLTVGGELGWQTFYQRVEG
;
A
#
# COMPACT_ATOMS: atom_id res chain seq x y z
N MET A 1 -19.21 -22.64 -2.71
CA MET A 1 -19.03 -21.18 -2.54
C MET A 1 -18.53 -20.82 -1.14
N LYS A 2 -19.30 -21.02 -0.07
CA LYS A 2 -18.92 -20.63 1.32
C LYS A 2 -17.58 -21.21 1.80
N ARG A 3 -17.35 -22.52 1.57
CA ARG A 3 -16.11 -23.23 1.96
C ARG A 3 -14.89 -22.82 1.13
N SER A 4 -15.10 -22.58 -0.16
CA SER A 4 -14.06 -22.13 -1.09
C SER A 4 -13.55 -20.71 -0.76
N ILE A 5 -14.46 -19.81 -0.37
CA ILE A 5 -14.13 -18.45 0.08
C ILE A 5 -13.30 -18.50 1.37
N LEU A 6 -13.69 -19.37 2.32
CA LEU A 6 -12.94 -19.58 3.56
C LEU A 6 -11.52 -20.10 3.31
N VAL A 7 -11.36 -21.06 2.39
CA VAL A 7 -10.03 -21.56 2.02
C VAL A 7 -9.18 -20.46 1.37
N VAL A 8 -9.76 -19.65 0.49
CA VAL A 8 -9.05 -18.51 -0.12
C VAL A 8 -8.65 -17.47 0.93
N LEU A 9 -9.52 -17.15 1.88
CA LEU A 9 -9.22 -16.20 2.96
C LEU A 9 -8.12 -16.72 3.91
N VAL A 10 -8.16 -18.01 4.26
CA VAL A 10 -7.13 -18.65 5.10
C VAL A 10 -5.78 -18.69 4.37
N LEU A 11 -5.78 -18.98 3.06
CA LEU A 11 -4.57 -18.93 2.24
C LEU A 11 -4.00 -17.51 2.17
N LEU A 12 -4.84 -16.49 1.92
CA LEU A 12 -4.41 -15.09 1.91
C LEU A 12 -3.86 -14.63 3.28
N ALA A 13 -4.47 -15.04 4.39
CA ALA A 13 -4.00 -14.72 5.74
C ALA A 13 -2.70 -15.46 6.11
N SER A 14 -2.47 -16.66 5.59
CA SER A 14 -1.23 -17.41 5.86
C SER A 14 -0.02 -16.86 5.10
N VAL A 15 -0.24 -16.22 3.95
CA VAL A 15 0.82 -15.57 3.17
C VAL A 15 1.36 -14.31 3.86
N THR A 16 0.57 -13.61 4.66
CA THR A 16 1.02 -12.40 5.37
C THR A 16 1.90 -12.73 6.58
N GLY A 17 1.59 -13.80 7.32
CA GLY A 17 2.34 -14.21 8.52
C GLY A 17 3.77 -14.72 8.24
N LEU A 18 4.00 -15.37 7.10
CA LEU A 18 5.32 -15.90 6.72
C LEU A 18 6.29 -14.80 6.26
N ARG A 19 5.79 -13.68 5.73
CA ARG A 19 6.59 -12.57 5.18
C ARG A 19 7.29 -11.73 6.26
N ALA A 20 6.77 -11.73 7.50
CA ALA A 20 7.37 -11.00 8.62
C ALA A 20 8.63 -11.67 9.19
N GLN A 21 8.78 -12.98 9.01
CA GLN A 21 9.86 -13.76 9.64
C GLN A 21 11.05 -14.02 8.71
N VAL A 22 10.88 -13.92 7.38
CA VAL A 22 11.93 -14.21 6.40
C VAL A 22 12.60 -12.91 5.94
N GLY A 23 13.37 -12.27 6.83
CA GLY A 23 14.39 -11.28 6.50
C GLY A 23 13.97 -9.99 5.77
N GLY A 24 12.71 -9.84 5.38
CA GLY A 24 12.18 -8.61 4.81
C GLY A 24 10.68 -8.66 4.56
N ALA A 25 9.97 -7.65 5.02
CA ALA A 25 8.53 -7.51 4.85
C ALA A 25 8.24 -6.74 3.55
N TRP A 26 7.47 -7.37 2.66
CA TRP A 26 6.88 -6.72 1.50
C TRP A 26 5.40 -6.47 1.78
N SER A 27 4.96 -5.23 1.60
CA SER A 27 3.56 -4.84 1.77
C SER A 27 3.01 -4.21 0.49
N PHE A 28 1.73 -4.48 0.22
CA PHE A 28 0.96 -3.83 -0.83
C PHE A 28 -0.30 -3.27 -0.18
N ASN A 29 -0.48 -1.97 -0.29
CA ASN A 29 -1.60 -1.27 0.34
C ASN A 29 -2.35 -0.45 -0.70
N TYR A 30 -3.67 -0.46 -0.59
CA TYR A 30 -4.51 0.54 -1.25
C TYR A 30 -4.33 1.88 -0.53
N ALA A 31 -4.15 2.96 -1.29
CA ALA A 31 -3.86 4.27 -0.75
C ALA A 31 -4.81 5.33 -1.30
N MET A 32 -5.29 6.18 -0.40
CA MET A 32 -5.99 7.43 -0.74
C MET A 32 -5.07 8.59 -0.42
N ALA A 33 -5.15 9.68 -1.18
CA ALA A 33 -4.33 10.86 -0.96
C ALA A 33 -5.14 12.15 -1.09
N GLN A 34 -4.78 13.11 -0.25
CA GLN A 34 -5.25 14.49 -0.37
C GLN A 34 -4.18 15.31 -1.10
N PRO A 35 -4.51 16.00 -2.20
CA PRO A 35 -3.56 16.84 -2.91
C PRO A 35 -3.16 18.06 -2.06
N LEU A 36 -1.91 18.49 -2.17
CA LEU A 36 -1.35 19.67 -1.48
C LEU A 36 -0.56 20.54 -2.47
N GLY A 37 -0.42 21.83 -2.15
CA GLY A 37 0.33 22.80 -2.98
C GLY A 37 -0.22 22.90 -4.40
N SER A 38 0.66 22.95 -5.40
CA SER A 38 0.26 23.06 -6.82
C SER A 38 -0.56 21.88 -7.34
N THR A 39 -0.50 20.72 -6.67
CA THR A 39 -1.37 19.59 -7.02
C THR A 39 -2.82 19.86 -6.61
N ALA A 40 -3.03 20.59 -5.50
CA ALA A 40 -4.36 21.01 -5.07
C ALA A 40 -4.98 22.02 -6.05
N ASP A 41 -4.16 22.89 -6.66
CA ASP A 41 -4.62 23.81 -7.71
C ASP A 41 -5.08 23.07 -8.98
N PHE A 42 -4.47 21.91 -9.28
CA PHE A 42 -4.87 21.05 -10.40
C PHE A 42 -6.14 20.23 -10.11
N THR A 43 -6.32 19.81 -8.86
CA THR A 43 -7.44 18.96 -8.44
C THR A 43 -7.94 19.36 -7.04
N GLU A 44 -9.19 19.80 -6.94
CA GLU A 44 -9.81 20.10 -5.64
C GLU A 44 -10.36 18.85 -4.94
N ASN A 45 -10.16 17.65 -5.49
CA ASN A 45 -10.76 16.41 -4.98
C ASN A 45 -9.70 15.46 -4.39
N MET A 46 -10.10 14.72 -3.35
CA MET A 46 -9.32 13.59 -2.85
C MET A 46 -9.09 12.55 -3.96
N SER A 47 -7.87 12.02 -4.04
CA SER A 47 -7.60 10.83 -4.83
C SER A 47 -7.98 9.59 -4.03
N PHE A 48 -8.98 8.88 -4.54
CA PHE A 48 -9.34 7.57 -3.99
C PHE A 48 -8.52 6.45 -4.64
N LEU A 49 -7.98 6.65 -5.84
CA LEU A 49 -7.30 5.59 -6.58
C LEU A 49 -5.78 5.67 -6.44
N GLY A 50 -5.22 4.70 -5.73
CA GLY A 50 -3.78 4.59 -5.55
C GLY A 50 -3.33 3.33 -4.85
N PHE A 51 -2.02 3.12 -4.89
CA PHE A 51 -1.39 2.00 -4.19
C PHE A 51 0.02 2.37 -3.73
N VAL A 52 0.46 1.64 -2.71
CA VAL A 52 1.79 1.74 -2.13
C VAL A 52 2.39 0.34 -2.04
N VAL A 53 3.59 0.18 -2.58
CA VAL A 53 4.43 -1.00 -2.41
C VAL A 53 5.58 -0.63 -1.50
N GLU A 54 5.73 -1.37 -0.41
CA GLU A 54 6.82 -1.15 0.53
C GLU A 54 7.64 -2.42 0.68
N GLY A 55 8.97 -2.28 0.65
CA GLY A 55 9.92 -3.36 0.92
C GLY A 55 10.89 -2.93 2.01
N ARG A 56 10.90 -3.63 3.14
CA ARG A 56 11.82 -3.37 4.26
C ARG A 56 12.56 -4.62 4.69
N LYS A 57 13.77 -4.47 5.22
CA LYS A 57 14.61 -5.54 5.77
C LYS A 57 15.07 -5.18 7.18
N PHE A 58 15.09 -6.16 8.08
CA PHE A 58 15.63 -6.02 9.43
C PHE A 58 17.16 -6.07 9.40
N ILE A 59 17.79 -5.19 10.18
CA ILE A 59 19.24 -5.18 10.39
C ILE A 59 19.58 -6.20 11.49
N PRO A 60 20.40 -7.23 11.23
CA PRO A 60 20.72 -8.24 12.23
C PRO A 60 21.40 -7.62 13.46
N GLY A 61 20.89 -7.93 14.64
CA GLY A 61 21.45 -7.45 15.91
C GLY A 61 20.99 -6.05 16.34
N GLU A 62 20.18 -5.36 15.53
CA GLU A 62 19.65 -4.03 15.84
C GLU A 62 18.11 -4.00 15.74
N PRO A 63 17.41 -3.21 16.56
CA PRO A 63 15.97 -3.01 16.44
C PRO A 63 15.62 -2.00 15.33
N LEU A 64 16.26 -2.13 14.16
CA LEU A 64 16.13 -1.22 13.04
C LEU A 64 15.78 -1.96 11.75
N THR A 65 14.97 -1.32 10.90
CA THR A 65 14.69 -1.77 9.54
C THR A 65 15.12 -0.72 8.53
N VAL A 66 15.69 -1.16 7.42
CA VAL A 66 15.97 -0.32 6.25
C VAL A 66 15.13 -0.78 5.08
N GLY A 67 14.55 0.15 4.34
CA GLY A 67 13.62 -0.16 3.27
C GLY A 67 13.33 1.02 2.38
N GLY A 68 12.49 0.77 1.38
CA GLY A 68 12.01 1.77 0.45
C GLY A 68 10.54 1.56 0.15
N GLU A 69 9.89 2.63 -0.27
CA GLU A 69 8.48 2.67 -0.62
C GLU A 69 8.32 3.27 -2.01
N LEU A 70 7.42 2.71 -2.80
CA LEU A 70 6.96 3.27 -4.08
C LEU A 70 5.45 3.44 -4.00
N GLY A 71 4.99 4.68 -4.15
CA GLY A 71 3.58 5.03 -4.21
C GLY A 71 3.18 5.50 -5.61
N TRP A 72 1.97 5.15 -6.02
CA TRP A 72 1.32 5.72 -7.21
C TRP A 72 -0.05 6.24 -6.85
N GLN A 73 -0.35 7.46 -7.32
CA GLN A 73 -1.62 8.12 -7.09
C GLN A 73 -2.16 8.78 -8.35
N THR A 74 -3.47 8.72 -8.56
CA THR A 74 -4.13 9.36 -9.69
C THR A 74 -5.03 10.49 -9.23
N PHE A 75 -4.82 11.68 -9.78
CA PHE A 75 -5.63 12.86 -9.53
C PHE A 75 -6.39 13.25 -10.80
N TYR A 76 -7.67 13.57 -10.65
CA TYR A 76 -8.53 13.99 -11.76
C TYR A 76 -8.67 15.51 -11.75
N GLN A 77 -8.44 16.13 -12.90
CA GLN A 77 -8.67 17.57 -13.06
C GLN A 77 -10.17 17.87 -12.88
N ARG A 78 -10.46 18.95 -12.16
CA ARG A 78 -11.81 19.49 -12.10
C ARG A 78 -12.15 20.10 -13.47
N VAL A 79 -13.15 19.55 -14.15
CA VAL A 79 -13.72 20.16 -15.35
C VAL A 79 -14.97 20.92 -14.89
N GLU A 80 -14.98 22.24 -15.08
CA GLU A 80 -16.21 23.04 -14.86
C GLU A 80 -17.25 22.62 -15.89
N GLY A 81 -18.43 22.22 -15.41
CA GLY A 81 -19.61 21.93 -16.22
C GLY A 81 -20.60 23.08 -16.18
#